data_AF-A0A1L6YPZ9-F1
#
_entry.id   AF-A0A1L6YPZ9-F1
#
_cell.length_a   1.000
_cell.length_b   1.000
_cell.length_c   1.000
_cell.angle_alpha   90.00
_cell.angle_beta   90.00
_cell.angle_gamma   90.00
#
_symmetry.space_group_name_H-M   'P 1'
#
loop_
_entity.id
_entity.type
_entity.pdbx_description
1 polymer ?
#
loop_
_entity_poly.entity_id
_entity_poly.type
_entity_poly.pdbx_seq_one_letter_code
_entity_poly.pdbx_strand_id
1 'polypeptide(L)' 'FVFGQSGAGNNWAKGHYTEGAELIDSVLDVVRKEAENCDCMQGFQVCHSLGG' A
#
# COMPACT_ATOMS: atom_id res chain seq x y z
N PHE A 1 -3.91 -7.61 6.51
CA PHE A 1 -4.18 -6.19 6.82
C PHE A 1 -2.89 -5.53 7.26
N VAL A 2 -2.58 -4.35 6.73
CA VAL A 2 -1.37 -3.55 7.04
C VAL A 2 -1.82 -2.15 7.45
N PHE A 3 -1.27 -1.60 8.53
CA PHE A 3 -1.55 -0.24 8.99
C PHE A 3 -0.27 0.41 9.55
N GLY A 4 -0.15 1.72 9.41
CA GLY A 4 0.94 2.51 9.99
C GLY A 4 0.62 2.98 11.41
N GLN A 5 1.66 3.36 12.16
CA GLN A 5 1.47 4.00 13.48
C GLN A 5 1.00 5.47 13.38
N SER A 6 1.24 6.11 12.23
CA SER A 6 0.96 7.51 11.96
C SER A 6 0.44 7.68 10.54
N GLY A 7 -0.33 8.74 10.29
CA GLY A 7 -0.90 9.07 8.99
C GLY A 7 -0.11 10.15 8.26
N ALA A 8 -0.24 10.17 6.92
CA ALA A 8 0.44 11.15 6.06
C ALA A 8 -0.01 12.60 6.31
N GLY A 9 -1.20 12.83 6.87
CA GLY A 9 -1.69 14.16 7.26
C GLY A 9 -1.77 15.16 6.10
N ASN A 10 -2.38 14.74 4.99
CA ASN A 10 -2.52 15.51 3.74
C ASN A 10 -1.17 15.95 3.14
N ASN A 11 -0.07 15.31 3.54
CA ASN A 11 1.26 15.57 3.00
C ASN A 11 1.70 14.41 2.11
N TRP A 12 1.69 14.65 0.80
CA TRP A 12 2.12 13.66 -0.18
C TRP A 12 3.58 13.22 0.02
N ALA A 13 4.50 14.14 0.32
CA ALA A 13 5.91 13.79 0.50
C ALA A 13 6.10 12.86 1.72
N LYS A 14 5.32 13.07 2.79
CA LYS A 14 5.31 12.19 3.96
C LYS A 14 4.78 10.80 3.63
N GLY A 15 3.67 10.75 2.88
CA GLY A 15 3.08 9.49 2.43
C GLY A 15 3.94 8.74 1.42
N HIS A 16 4.71 9.42 0.57
CA HIS A 16 5.47 8.77 -0.49
C HIS A 16 6.93 8.47 -0.11
N TYR A 17 7.62 9.40 0.57
CA TYR A 17 9.06 9.29 0.80
C TYR A 17 9.46 8.89 2.22
N THR A 18 8.58 9.06 3.22
CA THR A 18 8.91 8.75 4.61
C THR A 18 8.02 7.66 5.18
N GLU A 19 6.90 8.00 5.81
CA GLU A 19 6.06 7.05 6.54
C GLU A 19 5.49 5.94 5.65
N GLY A 20 5.10 6.25 4.40
CA GLY A 20 4.65 5.21 3.48
C GLY A 20 5.78 4.37 2.88
N ALA A 21 7.01 4.90 2.84
CA ALA A 21 8.17 4.13 2.41
C ALA A 21 8.54 3.04 3.43
N GLU A 22 8.27 3.26 4.71
CA GLU A 22 8.47 2.23 5.75
C GLU A 22 7.44 1.08 5.65
N LEU A 23 6.27 1.33 5.05
CA LEU A 23 5.19 0.35 4.95
C LEU A 23 5.18 -0.44 3.63
N ILE A 24 5.91 0.03 2.62
CA ILE A 24 5.80 -0.51 1.25
C ILE A 24 6.15 -2.01 1.19
N ASP A 25 7.21 -2.43 1.87
CA ASP A 25 7.66 -3.83 1.86
C ASP A 25 6.59 -4.76 2.46
N SER A 26 5.99 -4.34 3.58
CA SER A 26 4.91 -5.10 4.23
C SER A 26 3.66 -5.20 3.34
N VAL A 27 3.32 -4.12 2.61
CA VAL A 27 2.21 -4.13 1.66
C VAL A 27 2.51 -5.05 0.48
N LEU A 28 3.72 -4.99 -0.07
CA LEU A 28 4.14 -5.81 -1.21
C LEU A 28 4.16 -7.30 -0.87
N ASP A 29 4.56 -7.68 0.34
CA ASP A 29 4.55 -9.08 0.76
C ASP A 29 3.14 -9.64 0.87
N VAL A 30 2.19 -8.85 1.39
CA VAL A 30 0.77 -9.26 1.43
C VAL A 30 0.21 -9.37 0.01
N VAL A 31 0.46 -8.38 -0.86
CA VAL A 31 0.01 -8.42 -2.25
C VAL A 31 0.58 -9.63 -2.98
N ARG A 32 1.88 -9.94 -2.78
CA ARG A 32 2.54 -11.11 -3.39
C ARG A 32 1.88 -12.41 -2.92
N LYS A 33 1.65 -12.57 -1.62
CA LYS A 33 1.00 -13.77 -1.07
C LYS A 33 -0.39 -13.98 -1.65
N GLU A 34 -1.20 -12.93 -1.75
CA GLU A 34 -2.53 -13.04 -2.35
C GLU A 34 -2.45 -13.32 -3.86
N ALA A 35 -1.43 -12.80 -4.55
CA ALA A 35 -1.19 -13.08 -5.96
C ALA A 35 -0.79 -14.53 -6.23
N GLU A 36 0.10 -15.09 -5.42
CA GLU A 36 0.55 -16.48 -5.51
C GLU A 36 -0.58 -17.48 -5.20
N ASN A 37 -1.57 -17.08 -4.40
CA ASN A 37 -2.76 -17.89 -4.13
C ASN A 37 -3.80 -17.87 -5.26
N CYS A 38 -3.61 -17.04 -6.30
CA CYS A 38 -4.53 -16.94 -7.42
C CYS A 38 -4.04 -17.79 -8.61
N ASP A 39 -4.88 -18.69 -9.13
CA ASP A 39 -4.53 -19.50 -10.32
C ASP A 39 -4.35 -18.66 -11.59
N CYS A 40 -5.09 -17.54 -11.72
CA CYS A 40 -5.03 -16.64 -12.86
C CYS A 40 -5.37 -15.19 -12.44
N MET A 41 -4.36 -14.46 -11.97
CA MET A 41 -4.51 -13.05 -11.62
C MET A 41 -4.71 -12.18 -12.87
N GLN A 42 -5.80 -11.42 -12.91
CA GLN A 42 -6.15 -10.55 -14.04
C GLN A 42 -5.66 -9.10 -13.87
N GLY A 43 -5.49 -8.63 -12.63
CA GLY A 43 -5.05 -7.26 -12.35
C GLY A 43 -5.40 -6.80 -10.93
N PHE A 44 -5.26 -5.49 -10.71
CA PHE A 44 -5.50 -4.84 -9.43
C PHE A 44 -6.54 -3.73 -9.56
N GLN A 45 -7.38 -3.57 -8.55
CA GLN A 45 -8.21 -2.39 -8.36
C GLN A 45 -7.71 -1.61 -7.14
N VAL A 46 -7.28 -0.37 -7.35
CA VAL A 46 -6.75 0.49 -6.28
C VAL A 46 -7.79 1.55 -5.94
N CYS A 47 -8.27 1.54 -4.68
CA CYS A 47 -9.18 2.55 -4.16
C CYS A 47 -8.40 3.51 -3.26
N HIS A 48 -8.29 4.78 -3.66
CA HIS A 48 -7.62 5.83 -2.88
C HIS A 48 -8.24 7.21 -3.14
N SER A 49 -8.01 8.16 -2.23
CA SER A 49 -8.35 9.57 -2.44
C SER A 49 -7.26 10.29 -3.24
N LEU A 50 -7.61 11.42 -3.88
CA LEU A 50 -6.64 12.27 -4.58
C LEU A 50 -5.98 13.32 -3.66
N GLY A 51 -6.66 13.72 -2.58
CA GLY A 51 -6.22 14.84 -1.73
C GLY A 51 -5.28 14.45 -0.58
N GLY A 52 -5.22 13.15 -0.23
CA GLY A 52 -4.63 12.71 1.03
C GLY A 52 -5.52 13.02 2.23
#